data_AF-A0A9E1L8W7-F1
#
_entry.id   AF-A0A9E1L8W7-F1
#
_cell.length_a   1.000
_cell.length_b   1.000
_cell.length_c   1.000
_cell.angle_alpha   90.00
_cell.angle_beta   90.00
_cell.angle_gamma   90.00
#
_symmetry.space_group_name_H-M   'P 1'
#
loop_
_entity.id
_entity.type
_entity.pdbx_description
1 polymer ?
#
loop_
_entity_poly.entity_id
_entity_poly.type
_entity_poly.pdbx_seq_one_letter_code
_entity_poly.pdbx_strand_id
1 'polypeptide(L)' 'MKKPDYKGAEKALLAFLETVPEPTTPSSNNKIIDVTEDSLETAYQFTENDLLVIKDTSKGDKDEK' A
#
# COMPACT_ATOMS: atom_id res chain seq x y z
N MET A 1 17.16 -15.33 -25.37
CA MET A 1 15.86 -15.47 -24.70
C MET A 1 14.76 -15.20 -25.71
N LYS A 2 13.67 -15.99 -25.72
CA LYS A 2 12.49 -15.65 -26.53
C LYS A 2 11.87 -14.39 -25.95
N LYS A 3 11.41 -13.46 -26.81
CA LYS A 3 10.69 -12.27 -26.37
C LYS A 3 9.35 -12.71 -25.74
N PRO A 4 8.92 -12.11 -24.62
CA PRO A 4 7.60 -12.37 -24.07
C PRO A 4 6.51 -11.94 -25.05
N ASP A 5 5.38 -12.67 -25.06
CA ASP A 5 4.22 -12.34 -25.87
C ASP A 5 3.30 -11.36 -25.14
N TYR A 6 3.67 -10.08 -25.20
CA TYR A 6 2.91 -9.00 -24.57
C TYR A 6 1.52 -8.81 -25.20
N LYS A 7 1.37 -9.08 -26.50
CA LYS A 7 0.07 -8.95 -27.20
C LYS A 7 -0.90 -10.06 -26.78
N GLY A 8 -0.40 -11.27 -26.57
CA GLY A 8 -1.17 -12.37 -26.01
C GLY A 8 -1.63 -12.07 -24.57
N ALA A 9 -0.73 -11.53 -23.75
CA ALA A 9 -1.04 -11.14 -22.37
C ALA A 9 -2.12 -10.06 -22.30
N GLU A 10 -2.03 -9.03 -23.14
CA GLU A 10 -3.03 -7.96 -23.23
C GLU A 10 -4.43 -8.50 -23.56
N LYS A 11 -4.53 -9.38 -24.56
CA LYS A 11 -5.81 -10.01 -24.94
C LYS A 11 -6.39 -10.87 -23.82
N ALA A 12 -5.54 -11.63 -23.13
CA ALA A 12 -5.96 -12.48 -22.02
C ALA A 12 -6.50 -11.64 -20.84
N LEU A 13 -5.84 -10.52 -20.54
CA LEU A 13 -6.27 -9.60 -19.48
C LEU A 13 -7.61 -8.93 -19.83
N LEU A 14 -7.80 -8.47 -21.06
CA LEU A 14 -9.06 -7.86 -21.48
C LEU A 14 -10.22 -8.85 -21.42
N ALA A 15 -10.02 -10.07 -21.94
CA ALA A 15 -11.03 -11.12 -21.87
C ALA A 15 -11.38 -11.49 -20.42
N PHE A 16 -10.39 -11.51 -19.53
CA PHE A 16 -10.64 -11.73 -18.10
C PHE A 16 -11.48 -10.61 -17.49
N LEU A 17 -11.11 -9.35 -17.74
CA LEU A 17 -11.83 -8.18 -17.21
C LEU A 17 -13.29 -8.14 -17.69
N GLU A 18 -13.58 -8.55 -18.93
CA GLU A 18 -14.95 -8.67 -19.45
C GLU A 18 -15.78 -9.73 -18.71
N THR A 19 -15.14 -10.77 -18.16
CA THR A 19 -15.83 -11.81 -17.37
C THR A 19 -16.04 -11.44 -15.91
N VAL A 20 -15.33 -10.42 -15.41
CA VAL A 20 -15.49 -9.95 -14.02
C VAL A 20 -16.71 -9.05 -13.97
N PRO A 21 -17.80 -9.46 -13.30
CA PRO A 21 -18.96 -8.59 -13.17
C PRO A 21 -18.57 -7.32 -12.44
N GLU A 22 -19.00 -6.17 -12.97
CA GLU A 22 -18.84 -4.91 -12.26
C GLU A 22 -19.53 -5.03 -10.88
N PRO A 23 -18.84 -4.63 -9.79
CA PRO A 23 -19.41 -4.75 -8.46
C PRO A 23 -20.70 -3.93 -8.38
N THR A 24 -21.82 -4.63 -8.20
CA THR A 24 -23.17 -4.05 -8.17
C THR A 24 -23.46 -3.30 -6.86
N THR A 25 -22.55 -3.40 -5.89
CA THR A 25 -22.57 -2.67 -4.63
C THR A 25 -21.23 -1.95 -4.46
N PRO A 26 -21.21 -0.67 -4.06
CA PRO A 26 -19.99 -0.07 -3.56
C PRO A 26 -19.54 -0.91 -2.37
N SER A 27 -18.37 -1.55 -2.48
CA SER A 27 -17.78 -2.30 -1.40
C SER A 27 -17.74 -1.41 -0.15
N SER A 28 -18.47 -1.77 0.90
CA SER A 28 -18.44 -1.08 2.20
C SER A 28 -17.05 -1.13 2.85
N ASN A 29 -16.13 -1.91 2.28
CA ASN A 29 -14.73 -2.00 2.69
C ASN A 29 -13.83 -1.00 1.96
N ASN A 30 -14.36 -0.18 1.03
CA ASN A 30 -13.62 0.91 0.39
C ASN A 30 -13.57 2.17 1.27
N LYS A 31 -13.37 2.00 2.58
CA LYS A 31 -12.96 3.13 3.41
C LYS A 31 -11.51 3.39 3.03
N ILE A 32 -11.25 4.52 2.36
CA ILE A 32 -9.89 5.04 2.24
C ILE A 32 -9.48 5.38 3.68
N ILE A 33 -8.70 4.49 4.29
CA ILE A 33 -8.11 4.73 5.59
C ILE A 33 -6.96 5.68 5.32
N ASP A 34 -7.07 6.89 5.85
CA ASP A 34 -5.94 7.81 5.88
C ASP A 34 -4.92 7.27 6.88
N VAL A 35 -3.95 6.50 6.38
CA VAL A 35 -2.84 5.96 7.17
C VAL A 35 -1.74 6.99 7.40
N THR A 36 -1.91 8.23 6.91
CA THR A 36 -0.90 9.27 7.03
C THR A 36 -0.69 9.63 8.51
N GLU A 37 -1.74 9.73 9.30
CA GLU A 37 -1.61 10.05 10.73
C GLU A 37 -0.87 8.96 11.52
N ASP A 38 -1.19 7.67 11.25
CA ASP A 38 -0.50 6.53 11.87
C ASP A 38 0.94 6.33 11.33
N SER A 39 1.21 6.74 10.08
CA SER A 39 2.54 6.59 9.45
C SER A 39 3.45 7.79 9.69
N LEU A 40 2.94 8.94 10.10
CA LEU A 40 3.75 10.13 10.42
C LEU A 40 4.60 9.91 11.69
N GLU A 41 4.21 8.98 12.55
CA GLU A 41 4.89 8.68 13.81
C GLU A 41 6.15 7.83 13.64
N THR A 42 6.36 7.20 12.46
CA THR A 42 7.52 6.34 12.20
C THR A 42 8.25 6.73 10.91
N ALA A 43 9.49 7.19 11.05
CA ALA A 43 10.40 7.45 9.94
C ALA A 43 11.36 6.27 9.70
N TYR A 44 11.64 5.98 8.44
CA TYR A 44 12.54 4.90 8.02
C TYR A 44 13.73 5.48 7.25
N GLN A 45 14.95 5.07 7.61
CA GLN A 45 16.18 5.52 6.96
C GLN A 45 17.09 4.33 6.62
N PHE A 46 17.42 4.16 5.34
CA PHE A 46 18.42 3.18 4.93
C PHE A 46 19.82 3.68 5.27
N THR A 47 20.64 2.80 5.84
CA THR A 47 22.07 2.99 6.04
C THR A 47 22.85 2.02 5.16
N GLU A 48 24.17 2.13 5.11
CA GLU A 48 25.01 1.23 4.31
C GLU A 48 24.85 -0.25 4.69
N ASN A 49 24.45 -0.54 5.94
CA ASN A 49 24.43 -1.90 6.48
C ASN A 49 23.04 -2.39 6.90
N ASP A 50 22.06 -1.50 7.11
CA ASP A 50 20.73 -1.89 7.58
C ASP A 50 19.66 -0.77 7.44
N LEU A 51 18.41 -1.09 7.77
CA LEU A 51 17.27 -0.17 7.88
C LEU A 51 17.12 0.35 9.33
N LEU A 52 17.27 1.65 9.51
CA LEU A 52 16.99 2.33 10.77
C LEU A 52 15.50 2.70 10.85
N VAL A 53 14.85 2.38 11.97
CA VAL A 53 13.45 2.73 12.26
C VAL A 53 13.42 3.74 13.42
N ILE A 54 12.87 4.92 13.17
CA ILE A 54 12.79 6.04 14.10
C ILE A 54 11.32 6.24 14.46
N LYS A 55 10.96 6.11 15.73
CA LYS A 55 9.60 6.36 16.23
C LYS A 55 9.59 7.65 17.04
N ASP A 56 8.59 8.49 16.80
CA ASP A 56 8.36 9.68 17.61
C ASP A 56 7.77 9.26 18.97
N THR A 57 8.51 9.48 20.06
CA THR A 57 8.05 9.13 21.43
C THR A 57 7.40 10.33 22.15
N SER A 58 7.17 11.44 21.45
CA SER A 58 6.78 12.71 22.08
C SER A 58 5.32 12.80 22.58
N LYS A 59 4.49 11.77 22.36
CA LYS A 59 3.07 11.76 22.79
C LYS A 59 2.85 11.11 24.16
N GLY A 60 3.78 11.24 25.11
CA GLY A 60 3.63 10.56 26.42
C GLY A 60 4.47 11.00 27.63
N ASP A 61 5.35 12.01 27.57
CA ASP A 61 6.19 12.41 28.72
C ASP A 61 5.82 13.78 29.31
N LYS A 62 4.53 14.02 29.56
CA LYS A 62 4.06 15.16 30.39
C LYS A 62 2.86 14.78 31.28
N ASP A 63 2.97 13.68 31.99
CA ASP A 63 2.25 13.49 33.26
C ASP A 63 3.29 13.37 34.38
N GLU A 64 3.85 14.51 34.78
CA GLU A 64 4.64 14.63 36.01
C GLU A 64 4.03 15.75 36.88
N LYS A 65 3.28 15.28 37.89
CA LYS A 65 2.93 15.85 39.21
C LYS A 65 2.52 17.32 39.36
#